data_AF-A0A5E4K847-F1
#
_entry.id   AF-A0A5E4K847-F1
#
_cell.length_a   1.000
_cell.length_b   1.000
_cell.length_c   1.000
_cell.angle_alpha   90.00
_cell.angle_beta   90.00
_cell.angle_gamma   90.00
#
_symmetry.space_group_name_H-M   'P 1'
#
loop_
_entity.id
_entity.type
_entity.pdbx_description
1 polymer ?
#
loop_
_entity_poly.entity_id
_entity_poly.type
_entity_poly.pdbx_seq_one_letter_code
_entity_poly.pdbx_strand_id
1 'polypeptide(L)'
;MWKGGFLLPKNTVMAPAHEILEECGVKLKDAGNGLYVCDSFEMVSKMLASACDAGAKLLNSTNVEDLVLKENHVDGVVIQWFPVQQMPKFITCMDPIAIRSKVVIDATGHDSFLVRRLSEQRQGIPVPKGCGSLWVDEAEKQTVELTHEIYPGLIVAGMSATSTYGAPSMGPTFGGMLLAGKKAAELAHEKIIGVKVKSAGKVLKVGHRDVLVTE
;
A
#
# COMPACT_ATOMS: atom_id res chain seq x y z
N MET A 1 -1.86 9.06 8.34
CA MET A 1 -0.52 9.67 8.48
C MET A 1 -0.57 11.18 8.77
N TRP A 2 -1.40 12.01 8.11
CA TRP A 2 -1.50 13.45 8.43
C TRP A 2 -1.93 13.79 9.86
N LYS A 3 -2.53 12.83 10.56
CA LYS A 3 -2.89 12.89 11.97
C LYS A 3 -2.48 11.57 12.61
N GLY A 4 -2.16 11.64 13.89
CA GLY A 4 -1.99 10.49 14.76
C GLY A 4 -3.31 9.98 15.32
N GLY A 5 -3.22 9.21 16.40
CA GLY A 5 -4.39 8.69 17.11
C GLY A 5 -5.20 9.79 17.77
N PHE A 6 -6.53 9.65 17.77
CA PHE A 6 -7.43 10.57 18.49
C PHE A 6 -7.23 12.06 18.14
N LEU A 7 -7.00 12.37 16.85
CA LEU A 7 -6.72 13.73 16.34
C LEU A 7 -5.46 14.38 16.94
N LEU A 8 -4.63 13.64 17.67
CA LEU A 8 -3.36 14.14 18.16
C LEU A 8 -2.37 14.22 16.98
N PRO A 9 -1.60 15.31 16.86
CA PRO A 9 -0.67 15.52 15.74
C PRO A 9 0.68 14.79 15.96
N LYS A 10 0.63 13.56 16.47
CA LYS A 10 1.83 12.75 16.74
C LYS A 10 1.70 11.36 16.16
N ASN A 11 2.67 10.99 15.34
CA ASN A 11 2.79 9.65 14.79
C ASN A 11 3.87 8.88 15.54
N THR A 12 3.68 7.57 15.63
CA THR A 12 4.66 6.67 16.25
C THR A 12 5.24 5.74 15.21
N VAL A 13 6.51 5.35 15.41
CA VAL A 13 7.23 4.42 14.55
C VAL A 13 8.18 3.59 15.42
N MET A 14 8.23 2.29 15.17
CA MET A 14 9.15 1.38 15.84
C MET A 14 10.43 1.18 15.02
N ALA A 15 11.56 0.95 15.68
CA ALA A 15 12.77 0.47 15.02
C ALA A 15 12.52 -0.90 14.33
N PRO A 16 13.12 -1.18 13.16
CA PRO A 16 14.09 -0.33 12.44
C PRO A 16 13.45 0.70 11.50
N ALA A 17 12.12 0.74 11.35
CA ALA A 17 11.44 1.56 10.35
C ALA A 17 11.69 3.08 10.48
N HIS A 18 12.10 3.54 11.68
CA HIS A 18 12.50 4.92 11.94
C HIS A 18 13.60 5.45 11.00
N GLU A 19 14.53 4.60 10.57
CA GLU A 19 15.65 4.98 9.68
C GLU A 19 15.15 5.57 8.36
N ILE A 20 14.05 5.04 7.81
CA ILE A 20 13.43 5.56 6.57
C ILE A 20 12.97 7.02 6.75
N LEU A 21 12.48 7.35 7.94
CA LEU A 21 12.05 8.72 8.23
C LEU A 21 13.24 9.65 8.44
N GLU A 22 14.33 9.15 9.02
CA GLU A 22 15.58 9.90 9.16
C GLU A 22 16.23 10.18 7.79
N GLU A 23 16.19 9.22 6.86
CA GLU A 23 16.61 9.41 5.46
C GLU A 23 15.80 10.50 4.76
N CYS A 24 14.49 10.60 5.06
CA CYS A 24 13.63 11.69 4.60
C CYS A 24 13.86 13.01 5.39
N GLY A 25 14.76 13.03 6.36
CA GLY A 25 15.09 14.18 7.19
C GLY A 25 14.05 14.51 8.28
N VAL A 26 13.14 13.61 8.64
CA VAL A 26 12.11 13.82 9.67
C VAL A 26 12.75 13.85 11.06
N LYS A 27 12.36 14.83 11.89
CA LYS A 27 12.80 14.87 13.29
C LYS A 27 12.06 13.84 14.13
N LEU A 28 12.81 12.92 14.72
CA LEU A 28 12.30 11.89 15.62
C LEU A 28 12.69 12.20 17.06
N LYS A 29 11.78 11.93 18.00
CA LYS A 29 12.04 11.91 19.43
C LYS A 29 11.99 10.46 19.92
N ASP A 30 13.08 10.00 20.51
CA ASP A 30 13.13 8.70 21.19
C ASP A 30 12.19 8.72 22.41
N ALA A 31 11.26 7.77 22.45
CA ALA A 31 10.32 7.54 23.55
C ALA A 31 10.69 6.30 24.39
N GLY A 32 11.84 5.66 24.11
CA GLY A 32 12.35 4.46 24.76
C GLY A 32 11.89 3.17 24.07
N ASN A 33 12.58 2.06 24.36
CA ASN A 33 12.25 0.72 23.87
C ASN A 33 12.17 0.60 22.32
N GLY A 34 12.94 1.42 21.60
CA GLY A 34 12.92 1.45 20.13
C GLY A 34 11.66 2.10 19.53
N LEU A 35 10.86 2.80 20.34
CA LEU A 35 9.72 3.60 19.90
C LEU A 35 10.14 5.04 19.67
N TYR A 36 9.80 5.58 18.51
CA TYR A 36 10.06 6.97 18.16
C TYR A 36 8.75 7.70 17.87
N VAL A 37 8.73 8.99 18.20
CA VAL A 37 7.59 9.88 18.00
C VAL A 37 8.00 11.04 17.10
N CYS A 38 7.16 11.38 16.14
CA CYS A 38 7.36 12.54 15.27
C CYS A 38 6.09 13.35 15.10
N ASP A 39 6.23 14.58 14.62
CA ASP A 39 5.09 15.41 14.24
C ASP A 39 4.44 14.89 12.95
N SER A 40 3.11 14.71 12.97
CA SER A 40 2.39 14.12 11.83
C SER A 40 2.52 14.94 10.55
N PHE A 41 2.54 16.28 10.65
CA PHE A 41 2.65 17.14 9.47
C PHE A 41 4.07 17.16 8.92
N GLU A 42 5.07 17.23 9.80
CA GLU A 42 6.48 17.19 9.41
C GLU A 42 6.81 15.87 8.70
N MET A 43 6.38 14.74 9.26
CA MET A 43 6.59 13.41 8.69
C MET A 43 6.11 13.35 7.23
N VAL A 44 4.82 13.66 6.99
CA VAL A 44 4.26 13.50 5.64
C VAL A 44 4.84 14.54 4.68
N SER A 45 5.05 15.78 5.11
CA SER A 45 5.59 16.84 4.24
C SER A 45 6.99 16.51 3.74
N LYS A 46 7.86 16.00 4.62
CA LYS A 46 9.24 15.63 4.27
C LYS A 46 9.33 14.35 3.45
N MET A 47 8.50 13.35 3.75
CA MET A 47 8.39 12.16 2.89
C MET A 47 7.94 12.53 1.48
N LEU A 48 6.96 13.43 1.37
CA LEU A 48 6.45 13.89 0.07
C LEU A 48 7.52 14.67 -0.71
N ALA A 49 8.21 15.60 -0.05
CA ALA A 49 9.32 16.33 -0.63
C ALA A 49 10.42 15.39 -1.13
N SER A 50 10.84 14.44 -0.28
CA SER A 50 11.87 13.45 -0.61
C SER A 50 11.48 12.57 -1.80
N ALA A 51 10.21 12.15 -1.88
CA ALA A 51 9.71 11.38 -3.03
C ALA A 51 9.73 12.20 -4.33
N CYS A 52 9.31 13.48 -4.28
CA CYS A 52 9.38 14.39 -5.41
C CYS A 52 10.82 14.63 -5.87
N ASP A 53 11.74 14.86 -4.93
CA ASP A 53 13.16 15.09 -5.19
C ASP A 53 13.83 13.84 -5.79
N ALA A 54 13.38 12.65 -5.40
CA ALA A 54 13.76 11.38 -6.02
C ALA A 54 13.16 11.16 -7.44
N GLY A 55 12.32 12.08 -7.91
CA GLY A 55 11.76 12.08 -9.26
C GLY A 55 10.33 11.55 -9.36
N ALA A 56 9.68 11.20 -8.25
CA ALA A 56 8.27 10.80 -8.28
C ALA A 56 7.38 11.95 -8.76
N LYS A 57 6.36 11.64 -9.55
CA LYS A 57 5.33 12.59 -9.97
C LYS A 57 4.06 12.33 -9.18
N LEU A 58 3.50 13.39 -8.62
CA LEU A 58 2.27 13.35 -7.85
C LEU A 58 1.13 13.86 -8.71
N LEU A 59 0.10 13.04 -8.86
CA LEU A 59 -1.14 13.42 -9.51
C LEU A 59 -2.25 13.39 -8.46
N ASN A 60 -2.51 14.54 -7.84
CA ASN A 60 -3.55 14.69 -6.84
C ASN A 60 -4.91 14.98 -7.48
N SER A 61 -5.98 14.88 -6.67
CA SER A 61 -7.36 15.06 -7.15
C SER A 61 -7.77 14.07 -8.25
N THR A 62 -7.08 12.93 -8.34
CA THR A 62 -7.33 11.86 -9.30
C THR A 62 -7.69 10.59 -8.55
N ASN A 63 -8.73 9.92 -9.03
CA ASN A 63 -9.14 8.60 -8.57
C ASN A 63 -8.83 7.55 -9.62
N VAL A 64 -8.48 6.36 -9.16
CA VAL A 64 -8.48 5.16 -9.99
C VAL A 64 -9.89 4.58 -9.99
N GLU A 65 -10.44 4.30 -11.16
CA GLU A 65 -11.78 3.72 -11.32
C GLU A 65 -11.72 2.25 -11.74
N ASP A 66 -10.70 1.87 -12.51
CA ASP A 66 -10.51 0.49 -12.95
C ASP A 66 -9.03 0.17 -13.23
N LEU A 67 -8.76 -1.08 -13.60
CA LEU A 67 -7.47 -1.59 -14.02
C LEU A 67 -7.41 -1.76 -15.55
N VAL A 68 -6.24 -1.57 -16.13
CA VAL A 68 -5.98 -1.98 -17.51
C VAL A 68 -5.50 -3.43 -17.48
N LEU A 69 -6.32 -4.36 -17.98
CA LEU A 69 -5.98 -5.78 -18.05
C LEU A 69 -5.66 -6.20 -19.48
N LYS A 70 -4.48 -6.80 -19.69
CA LYS A 70 -4.05 -7.32 -20.98
C LYS A 70 -3.28 -8.62 -20.80
N GLU A 71 -3.61 -9.67 -21.56
CA GLU A 71 -2.85 -10.93 -21.60
C GLU A 71 -2.55 -11.54 -20.20
N ASN A 72 -3.53 -11.51 -19.29
CA ASN A 72 -3.39 -11.95 -17.88
C ASN A 72 -2.36 -11.16 -17.06
N HIS A 73 -2.15 -9.89 -17.40
CA HIS A 73 -1.29 -8.96 -16.70
C HIS A 73 -2.03 -7.62 -16.45
N VAL A 74 -1.77 -7.00 -15.30
CA VAL A 74 -2.20 -5.63 -15.00
C VAL A 74 -1.21 -4.66 -15.66
N ASP A 75 -1.62 -4.03 -16.76
CA ASP A 75 -0.80 -3.16 -17.62
C ASP A 75 -1.02 -1.66 -17.32
N GLY A 76 -1.65 -1.33 -16.18
CA GLY A 76 -1.88 0.03 -15.74
C GLY A 76 -3.21 0.25 -15.02
N VAL A 77 -3.61 1.52 -14.93
CA VAL A 77 -4.81 1.97 -14.23
C VAL A 77 -5.65 2.88 -15.12
N VAL A 78 -6.96 2.82 -14.90
CA VAL A 78 -7.94 3.73 -15.49
C VAL A 78 -8.27 4.80 -14.46
N ILE A 79 -8.07 6.06 -14.82
CA ILE A 79 -8.18 7.19 -13.92
C ILE A 79 -9.23 8.20 -14.35
N GLN A 80 -9.79 8.89 -13.36
CA GLN A 80 -10.71 10.00 -13.52
C GLN A 80 -10.42 11.08 -12.47
N TRP A 81 -10.88 12.30 -12.71
CA TRP A 81 -10.82 13.37 -11.72
C TRP A 81 -11.75 13.06 -10.53
N PHE A 82 -11.24 13.16 -9.29
CA PHE A 82 -12.03 12.99 -8.07
C PHE A 82 -13.30 13.87 -8.04
N PRO A 83 -13.27 15.16 -8.44
CA PRO A 83 -14.47 15.99 -8.48
C PRO A 83 -15.59 15.46 -9.38
N VAL A 84 -15.27 14.73 -10.45
CA VAL A 84 -16.29 14.17 -11.36
C VAL A 84 -17.19 13.18 -10.62
N GLN A 85 -16.66 12.46 -9.64
CA GLN A 85 -17.45 11.52 -8.83
C GLN A 85 -18.45 12.21 -7.88
N GLN A 86 -18.29 13.52 -7.64
CA GLN A 86 -19.18 14.31 -6.78
C GLN A 86 -20.15 15.19 -7.59
N MET A 87 -20.06 15.17 -8.93
CA MET A 87 -20.91 15.97 -9.80
C MET A 87 -22.20 15.22 -10.19
N PRO A 88 -23.27 15.95 -10.57
CA PRO A 88 -24.52 15.32 -11.01
C PRO A 88 -24.34 14.45 -12.26
N LYS A 89 -24.99 13.27 -12.28
CA LYS A 89 -24.83 12.25 -13.34
C LYS A 89 -25.05 12.74 -14.77
N PHE A 90 -25.90 13.75 -14.98
CA PHE A 90 -26.18 14.29 -16.31
C PHE A 90 -25.05 15.14 -16.89
N ILE A 91 -24.03 15.48 -16.09
CA ILE A 91 -22.81 16.18 -16.51
C ILE A 91 -21.61 15.20 -16.58
N THR A 92 -21.64 14.12 -15.80
CA THR A 92 -20.49 13.22 -15.61
C THR A 92 -20.43 12.06 -16.61
N CYS A 93 -21.10 12.17 -17.75
CA CYS A 93 -20.94 11.22 -18.87
C CYS A 93 -19.60 11.44 -19.59
N MET A 94 -18.51 11.51 -18.82
CA MET A 94 -17.15 11.69 -19.30
C MET A 94 -16.40 10.40 -19.08
N ASP A 95 -15.87 9.83 -20.15
CA ASP A 95 -15.08 8.61 -20.08
C ASP A 95 -13.76 8.86 -19.32
N PRO A 96 -13.30 7.90 -18.51
CA PRO A 96 -11.99 7.97 -17.89
C PRO A 96 -10.87 7.73 -18.91
N ILE A 97 -9.63 8.01 -18.51
CA ILE A 97 -8.44 7.78 -19.35
C ILE A 97 -7.52 6.72 -18.73
N ALA A 98 -6.74 6.04 -19.56
CA ALA A 98 -5.81 5.01 -19.11
C ALA A 98 -4.37 5.54 -18.97
N ILE A 99 -3.70 5.19 -17.87
CA ILE A 99 -2.26 5.32 -17.71
C ILE A 99 -1.67 3.91 -17.68
N ARG A 100 -0.78 3.62 -18.63
CA ARG A 100 -0.08 2.32 -18.68
C ARG A 100 1.14 2.31 -17.79
N SER A 101 1.40 1.18 -17.17
CA SER A 101 2.60 0.95 -16.36
C SER A 101 3.03 -0.52 -16.41
N LYS A 102 4.32 -0.77 -16.19
CA LYS A 102 4.86 -2.14 -16.09
C LYS A 102 4.42 -2.84 -14.80
N VAL A 103 4.24 -2.06 -13.74
CA VAL A 103 3.87 -2.52 -12.40
C VAL A 103 2.91 -1.49 -11.80
N VAL A 104 1.90 -1.97 -11.08
CA VAL A 104 0.96 -1.19 -10.28
C VAL A 104 1.10 -1.63 -8.82
N ILE A 105 1.09 -0.67 -7.89
CA ILE A 105 1.10 -0.96 -6.44
C ILE A 105 -0.22 -0.48 -5.84
N ASP A 106 -1.03 -1.39 -5.30
CA ASP A 106 -2.19 -1.04 -4.47
C ASP A 106 -1.72 -0.68 -3.07
N ALA A 107 -1.69 0.63 -2.81
CA ALA A 107 -1.50 1.23 -1.49
C ALA A 107 -2.70 2.12 -1.11
N THR A 108 -3.91 1.78 -1.58
CA THR A 108 -5.17 2.51 -1.32
C THR A 108 -5.65 2.42 0.13
N GLY A 109 -4.97 1.60 0.94
CA GLY A 109 -5.24 1.48 2.36
C GLY A 109 -6.35 0.48 2.64
N HIS A 110 -7.19 0.77 3.63
CA HIS A 110 -8.19 -0.19 4.12
C HIS A 110 -9.17 -0.68 3.06
N ASP A 111 -9.45 0.13 2.04
CA ASP A 111 -10.41 -0.22 0.99
C ASP A 111 -9.89 -1.32 0.05
N SER A 112 -8.57 -1.49 -0.06
CA SER A 112 -7.92 -2.45 -0.99
C SER A 112 -8.53 -2.39 -2.39
N PHE A 113 -8.71 -1.17 -2.89
CA PHE A 113 -9.62 -0.89 -4.00
C PHE A 113 -9.22 -1.66 -5.26
N LEU A 114 -7.94 -1.68 -5.62
CA LEU A 114 -7.50 -2.35 -6.87
C LEU A 114 -7.61 -3.87 -6.75
N VAL A 115 -7.24 -4.42 -5.58
CA VAL A 115 -7.43 -5.86 -5.31
C VAL A 115 -8.90 -6.24 -5.39
N ARG A 116 -9.79 -5.43 -4.79
CA ARG A 116 -11.24 -5.66 -4.85
C ARG A 116 -11.74 -5.64 -6.29
N ARG A 117 -11.40 -4.60 -7.06
CA ARG A 117 -11.78 -4.49 -8.49
C ARG A 117 -11.29 -5.68 -9.29
N LEU A 118 -10.05 -6.13 -9.05
CA LEU A 118 -9.52 -7.32 -9.72
C LEU A 118 -10.27 -8.60 -9.32
N SER A 119 -10.61 -8.77 -8.04
CA SER A 119 -11.34 -9.95 -7.53
C SER A 119 -12.77 -10.08 -8.10
N GLU A 120 -13.38 -8.96 -8.49
CA GLU A 120 -14.68 -8.95 -9.17
C GLU A 120 -14.59 -9.44 -10.62
N GLN A 121 -13.39 -9.41 -11.22
CA GLN A 121 -13.15 -9.72 -12.64
C GLN A 121 -12.39 -11.03 -12.86
N ARG A 122 -11.64 -11.52 -11.86
CA ARG A 122 -10.76 -12.70 -11.96
C ARG A 122 -11.01 -13.70 -10.82
N GLN A 123 -11.06 -14.98 -11.17
CA GLN A 123 -11.09 -16.07 -10.21
C GLN A 123 -9.71 -16.25 -9.55
N GLY A 124 -9.69 -16.76 -8.31
CA GLY A 124 -8.46 -17.05 -7.58
C GLY A 124 -7.86 -15.86 -6.83
N ILE A 125 -8.39 -14.65 -7.02
CA ILE A 125 -7.99 -13.47 -6.25
C ILE A 125 -8.80 -13.40 -4.96
N PRO A 126 -8.17 -13.24 -3.79
CA PRO A 126 -8.87 -13.04 -2.54
C PRO A 126 -9.77 -11.80 -2.60
N VAL A 127 -11.04 -11.95 -2.22
CA VAL A 127 -11.94 -10.82 -2.02
C VAL A 127 -11.55 -10.13 -0.70
N PRO A 128 -11.22 -8.83 -0.69
CA PRO A 128 -10.84 -8.13 0.54
C PRO A 128 -11.94 -8.22 1.60
N LYS A 129 -11.55 -8.64 2.80
CA LYS A 129 -12.46 -8.84 3.94
C LYS A 129 -12.53 -7.61 4.85
N GLY A 130 -11.59 -6.67 4.68
CA GLY A 130 -11.33 -5.60 5.64
C GLY A 130 -10.34 -6.04 6.72
N CYS A 131 -9.95 -5.13 7.61
CA CYS A 131 -9.00 -5.42 8.68
C CYS A 131 -9.68 -6.04 9.91
N GLY A 132 -8.92 -6.88 10.63
CA GLY A 132 -9.30 -7.41 11.92
C GLY A 132 -9.15 -6.40 13.07
N SER A 133 -9.51 -6.85 14.27
CA SER A 133 -9.36 -6.10 15.52
C SER A 133 -7.91 -5.65 15.78
N LEU A 134 -7.74 -4.67 16.66
CA LEU A 134 -6.44 -4.09 16.98
C LEU A 134 -5.51 -5.12 17.65
N TRP A 135 -4.38 -5.40 17.01
CA TRP A 135 -3.24 -6.12 17.60
C TRP A 135 -1.96 -5.58 16.96
N VAL A 136 -1.31 -4.66 17.67
CA VAL A 136 -0.24 -3.83 17.10
C VAL A 136 0.95 -4.63 16.61
N ASP A 137 1.53 -5.47 17.47
CA ASP A 137 2.76 -6.21 17.14
C ASP A 137 2.57 -7.15 15.95
N GLU A 138 1.44 -7.86 15.94
CA GLU A 138 1.12 -8.80 14.86
C GLU A 138 0.75 -8.06 13.57
N ALA A 139 0.02 -6.94 13.66
CA ALA A 139 -0.33 -6.13 12.51
C ALA A 139 0.91 -5.53 11.83
N GLU A 140 1.86 -4.95 12.59
CA GLU A 140 3.09 -4.36 12.04
C GLU A 140 3.91 -5.41 11.27
N LYS A 141 4.03 -6.62 11.82
CA LYS A 141 4.71 -7.74 11.18
C LYS A 141 3.97 -8.23 9.93
N GLN A 142 2.68 -8.55 10.05
CA GLN A 142 1.89 -9.09 8.95
C GLN A 142 1.76 -8.11 7.79
N THR A 143 1.73 -6.80 8.04
CA THR A 143 1.73 -5.80 6.96
C THR A 143 2.90 -5.98 6.00
N VAL A 144 4.11 -6.20 6.55
CA VAL A 144 5.31 -6.39 5.74
C VAL A 144 5.31 -7.76 5.08
N GLU A 145 4.90 -8.81 5.80
CA GLU A 145 4.87 -10.19 5.28
C GLU A 145 3.87 -10.33 4.13
N LEU A 146 2.67 -9.77 4.26
CA LEU A 146 1.59 -9.82 3.28
C LEU A 146 1.78 -8.87 2.11
N THR A 147 2.82 -8.03 2.11
CA THR A 147 3.17 -7.21 0.94
C THR A 147 3.85 -8.09 -0.11
N HIS A 148 3.20 -8.30 -1.25
CA HIS A 148 3.70 -9.16 -2.34
C HIS A 148 2.96 -8.85 -3.66
N GLU A 149 3.40 -9.48 -4.75
CA GLU A 149 2.63 -9.50 -5.99
C GLU A 149 1.45 -10.45 -5.87
N ILE A 150 0.24 -9.91 -5.93
CA ILE A 150 -1.01 -10.68 -5.82
C ILE A 150 -1.49 -11.21 -7.18
N TYR A 151 -1.10 -10.53 -8.26
CA TYR A 151 -1.40 -10.90 -9.63
C TYR A 151 -0.32 -10.32 -10.55
N PRO A 152 0.01 -10.93 -11.71
CA PRO A 152 1.03 -10.40 -12.60
C PRO A 152 0.83 -8.92 -12.90
N GLY A 153 1.79 -8.09 -12.48
CA GLY A 153 1.77 -6.63 -12.65
C GLY A 153 1.09 -5.85 -11.52
N LEU A 154 0.53 -6.50 -10.51
CA LEU A 154 -0.12 -5.87 -9.34
C LEU A 154 0.51 -6.34 -8.02
N ILE A 155 1.12 -5.40 -7.32
CA ILE A 155 1.64 -5.57 -5.95
C ILE A 155 0.63 -4.98 -4.98
N VAL A 156 0.35 -5.70 -3.89
CA VAL A 156 -0.45 -5.18 -2.78
C VAL A 156 0.46 -4.80 -1.61
N ALA A 157 0.27 -3.64 -1.00
CA ALA A 157 1.15 -3.14 0.05
C ALA A 157 0.40 -2.39 1.17
N GLY A 158 1.02 -2.33 2.36
CA GLY A 158 0.48 -1.59 3.50
C GLY A 158 -0.88 -2.09 3.95
N MET A 159 -1.79 -1.17 4.30
CA MET A 159 -3.14 -1.56 4.76
C MET A 159 -4.00 -2.24 3.67
N SER A 160 -3.67 -2.07 2.38
CA SER A 160 -4.34 -2.84 1.32
C SER A 160 -4.03 -4.33 1.45
N ALA A 161 -2.79 -4.67 1.83
CA ALA A 161 -2.40 -6.05 2.01
C ALA A 161 -3.13 -6.66 3.21
N THR A 162 -3.14 -5.97 4.35
CA THR A 162 -3.81 -6.47 5.55
C THR A 162 -5.32 -6.61 5.37
N SER A 163 -5.98 -5.63 4.71
CA SER A 163 -7.41 -5.69 4.41
C SER A 163 -7.77 -6.79 3.41
N THR A 164 -6.87 -7.13 2.50
CA THR A 164 -7.06 -8.25 1.57
C THR A 164 -7.17 -9.58 2.31
N TYR A 165 -6.30 -9.81 3.31
CA TYR A 165 -6.21 -11.09 4.02
C TYR A 165 -6.93 -11.13 5.36
N GLY A 166 -7.48 -10.02 5.85
CA GLY A 166 -8.15 -9.99 7.16
C GLY A 166 -7.18 -9.90 8.34
N ALA A 167 -5.98 -9.37 8.13
CA ALA A 167 -4.98 -9.24 9.18
C ALA A 167 -5.38 -8.17 10.23
N PRO A 168 -4.84 -8.25 11.46
CA PRO A 168 -5.12 -7.27 12.51
C PRO A 168 -4.73 -5.84 12.12
N SER A 169 -5.31 -4.86 12.81
CA SER A 169 -4.95 -3.44 12.64
C SER A 169 -3.93 -2.98 13.68
N MET A 170 -3.04 -2.03 13.32
CA MET A 170 -1.99 -1.51 14.23
C MET A 170 -2.33 -0.18 14.91
N GLY A 171 -3.36 0.53 14.47
CA GLY A 171 -3.67 1.86 15.00
C GLY A 171 -2.64 2.92 14.55
N PRO A 172 -2.31 3.93 15.39
CA PRO A 172 -1.52 5.09 15.00
C PRO A 172 0.01 4.87 15.07
N THR A 173 0.47 3.67 14.69
CA THR A 173 1.88 3.37 14.44
C THR A 173 2.09 3.08 12.96
N PHE A 174 3.25 3.44 12.43
CA PHE A 174 3.51 3.45 10.98
C PHE A 174 4.77 2.68 10.57
N GLY A 175 5.37 1.88 11.46
CA GLY A 175 6.59 1.14 11.13
C GLY A 175 6.38 0.10 10.04
N GLY A 176 5.32 -0.72 10.19
CA GLY A 176 4.91 -1.71 9.21
C GLY A 176 4.55 -1.08 7.87
N MET A 177 3.93 0.11 7.86
CA MET A 177 3.63 0.85 6.63
C MET A 177 4.89 1.24 5.85
N LEU A 178 5.89 1.78 6.55
CA LEU A 178 7.14 2.23 5.93
C LEU A 178 7.93 1.04 5.37
N LEU A 179 8.06 -0.03 6.15
CA LEU A 179 8.76 -1.25 5.73
C LEU A 179 8.02 -1.96 4.60
N ALA A 180 6.69 -2.00 4.63
CA ALA A 180 5.88 -2.53 3.54
C ALA A 180 6.06 -1.71 2.25
N GLY A 181 6.08 -0.37 2.36
CA GLY A 181 6.37 0.50 1.22
C GLY A 181 7.75 0.24 0.62
N LYS A 182 8.78 0.11 1.46
CA LYS A 182 10.14 -0.25 1.02
C LYS A 182 10.17 -1.59 0.30
N LYS A 183 9.58 -2.64 0.90
CA LYS A 183 9.48 -3.97 0.28
C LYS A 183 8.74 -3.93 -1.06
N ALA A 184 7.65 -3.17 -1.16
CA ALA A 184 6.90 -3.03 -2.41
C ALA A 184 7.72 -2.32 -3.50
N ALA A 185 8.52 -1.32 -3.13
CA ALA A 185 9.43 -0.63 -4.04
C ALA A 185 10.54 -1.57 -4.55
N GLU A 186 11.12 -2.39 -3.68
CA GLU A 186 12.13 -3.41 -4.05
C GLU A 186 11.54 -4.43 -5.04
N LEU A 187 10.36 -5.00 -4.74
CA LEU A 187 9.65 -5.92 -5.63
C LEU A 187 9.32 -5.29 -6.99
N ALA A 188 8.88 -4.03 -7.00
CA ALA A 188 8.59 -3.30 -8.24
C ALA A 188 9.87 -3.07 -9.04
N HIS A 189 10.97 -2.69 -8.37
CA HIS A 189 12.26 -2.48 -9.02
C HIS A 189 12.75 -3.76 -9.71
N GLU A 190 12.74 -4.89 -8.99
CA GLU A 190 13.13 -6.21 -9.50
C GLU A 190 12.38 -6.58 -10.80
N LYS A 191 11.07 -6.34 -10.82
CA LYS A 191 10.21 -6.59 -11.98
C LYS A 191 10.52 -5.68 -13.15
N ILE A 192 10.83 -4.41 -12.89
CA ILE A 192 11.15 -3.43 -13.94
C ILE A 192 12.51 -3.75 -14.59
N ILE A 193 13.50 -4.18 -13.79
CA ILE A 193 14.86 -4.50 -14.28
C ILE A 193 14.99 -5.95 -14.80
N GLY A 194 14.02 -6.82 -14.53
CA GLY A 194 14.00 -8.22 -14.99
C GLY A 194 14.87 -9.16 -14.16
N VAL A 195 15.24 -8.81 -12.92
CA VAL A 195 16.02 -9.67 -12.03
C VAL A 195 15.07 -10.61 -11.29
N LYS A 196 15.20 -11.93 -11.54
CA LYS A 196 14.56 -12.96 -10.71
C LYS A 196 15.25 -13.00 -9.35
N VAL A 197 14.72 -12.30 -8.35
CA VAL A 197 15.11 -12.58 -6.97
C VAL A 197 14.49 -13.90 -6.56
N LYS A 198 15.32 -14.79 -6.02
CA LYS A 198 14.86 -16.01 -5.36
C LYS A 198 13.97 -15.58 -4.20
N SER A 199 12.65 -15.57 -4.39
CA SER A 199 11.73 -15.44 -3.27
C SER A 199 12.04 -16.61 -2.33
N ALA A 200 12.44 -16.31 -1.11
CA ALA A 200 12.45 -17.29 -0.05
C ALA A 200 10.97 -17.61 0.22
N GLY A 201 10.43 -18.59 -0.50
CA GLY A 201 9.09 -19.11 -0.29
C GLY A 201 9.01 -19.68 1.11
N LYS A 202 8.59 -18.85 2.07
CA LYS A 202 8.01 -19.32 3.31
C LYS A 202 6.53 -19.50 3.05
N VAL A 203 6.11 -20.76 3.11
CA VAL A 203 4.70 -21.15 3.26
C VAL A 203 4.14 -20.38 4.45
N LEU A 204 3.31 -19.37 4.18
CA LEU A 204 2.49 -18.71 5.20
C LEU A 204 1.42 -19.70 5.62
N LYS A 205 1.67 -20.44 6.71
CA LYS A 205 0.63 -21.20 7.41
C LYS A 205 -0.30 -20.21 8.10
N VAL A 206 -1.29 -19.73 7.37
CA VAL A 206 -2.49 -19.13 7.97
C VAL A 206 -3.40 -20.29 8.36
N GLY A 207 -3.73 -20.39 9.64
CA GLY A 207 -4.55 -21.48 10.18
C GLY A 207 -5.83 -21.70 9.39
N HIS A 208 -6.07 -22.96 9.02
CA HIS A 208 -7.29 -23.50 8.40
C HIS A 208 -7.70 -22.86 7.06
N ARG A 209 -6.82 -22.97 6.05
CA ARG A 209 -7.11 -23.46 4.69
C ARG A 209 -5.85 -23.24 3.84
N ASP A 210 -5.30 -24.32 3.30
CA ASP A 210 -4.18 -24.25 2.36
C ASP A 210 -4.62 -23.47 1.11
N VAL A 211 -4.09 -22.27 0.93
CA VAL A 211 -4.22 -21.50 -0.31
C VAL A 211 -2.95 -21.75 -1.13
N LEU A 212 -3.08 -22.56 -2.18
CA LEU A 212 -2.07 -22.75 -3.20
C LEU A 212 -1.90 -21.43 -3.97
N VAL A 213 -0.76 -20.77 -3.82
CA VAL A 213 -0.33 -19.71 -4.73
C VAL A 213 0.52 -20.40 -5.80
N THR A 214 0.00 -20.45 -7.03
CA THR A 214 0.68 -21.06 -8.19
C THR A 214 1.82 -20.17 -8.70
N GLU A 215 2.83 -20.84 -9.28
CA GLU A 215 4.12 -20.34 -9.77
C GLU A 215 4.09 -19.10 -10.67
#